data_AF-A0A7L2J2P3-F1
#
_entry.id   AF-A0A7L2J2P3-F1
#
_cell.length_a   1.000
_cell.length_b   1.000
_cell.length_c   1.000
_cell.angle_alpha   90.00
_cell.angle_beta   90.00
_cell.angle_gamma   90.00
#
_symmetry.space_group_name_H-M   'P 1'
#
loop_
_entity.id
_entity.type
_entity.pdbx_description
1 polymer ?
#
loop_
_entity_poly.entity_id
_entity_poly.type
_entity_poly.pdbx_seq_one_letter_code
_entity_poly.pdbx_strand_id
1 'polypeptide(L)'
;MGEPRYLQAECAFRSGAHTVRVTLTCSTLRVEVEAHGTADLWRGEFDATFIEDLTRKTGNFKQFGIFCSMLESALTQSSDSVSLELLTYTDLETLHSRKVGAITRPPPSTHSPLNTKRYLILVYSVEFDRIHYPLPLPYAGRPDLVALVRELQEQLAQLRAQRLEETQHLRDALWQVVEEKQAAEARHQRKYRQMAAELTQAKASEKRLQLRVKNLTAELASCKRGRQKSASPAPRSQERRSASLESHRSSRGHPSPKSPSPAGSRPPRFDPTAFVRARQCRQKEAELRK
;
A
#
# COMPACT_ATOMS: atom_id res chain seq x y z
N MET A 1 -16.15 -10.78 -9.02
CA MET A 1 -16.14 -9.85 -10.17
C MET A 1 -14.88 -10.14 -10.96
N GLY A 2 -14.97 -10.31 -12.29
CA GLY A 2 -13.79 -10.44 -13.14
C GLY A 2 -13.32 -9.07 -13.61
N GLU A 3 -12.02 -8.83 -13.60
CA GLU A 3 -11.42 -7.64 -14.24
C GLU A 3 -11.77 -7.60 -15.73
N PRO A 4 -12.06 -6.43 -16.32
CA PRO A 4 -12.28 -6.31 -17.75
C PRO A 4 -10.97 -6.60 -18.49
N ARG A 5 -10.98 -7.58 -19.41
CA ARG A 5 -9.80 -7.85 -20.24
C ARG A 5 -9.75 -6.83 -21.37
N TYR A 6 -8.64 -6.12 -21.46
CA TYR A 6 -8.34 -5.23 -22.58
C TYR A 6 -7.34 -5.91 -23.52
N LEU A 7 -7.67 -5.94 -24.80
CA LEU A 7 -6.86 -6.50 -25.88
C LEU A 7 -6.68 -5.43 -26.97
N GLN A 8 -5.49 -5.31 -27.52
CA GLN A 8 -5.21 -4.44 -28.66
C GLN A 8 -4.27 -5.16 -29.63
N ALA A 9 -4.60 -5.14 -30.92
CA ALA A 9 -3.77 -5.67 -31.99
C ALA A 9 -3.78 -4.74 -33.21
N GLU A 10 -2.68 -4.72 -33.96
CA GLU A 10 -2.63 -4.08 -35.27
C GLU A 10 -2.97 -5.13 -36.34
N CYS A 11 -4.00 -4.86 -37.14
CA CYS A 11 -4.53 -5.78 -38.14
C CYS A 11 -4.43 -5.16 -39.54
N ALA A 12 -3.78 -5.87 -40.47
CA ALA A 12 -3.75 -5.50 -41.88
C ALA A 12 -5.01 -6.03 -42.59
N PHE A 13 -5.96 -5.13 -42.88
CA PHE A 13 -7.16 -5.44 -43.65
C PHE A 13 -7.02 -4.99 -45.11
N ARG A 14 -7.98 -5.36 -45.96
CA ARG A 14 -8.02 -4.95 -47.38
C ARG A 14 -8.04 -3.42 -47.56
N SER A 15 -8.55 -2.69 -46.58
CA SER A 15 -8.58 -1.22 -46.53
C SER A 15 -7.32 -0.57 -45.92
N GLY A 16 -6.28 -1.35 -45.61
CA GLY A 16 -5.03 -0.89 -44.97
C GLY A 16 -4.86 -1.39 -43.53
N ALA A 17 -3.84 -0.89 -42.84
CA ALA A 17 -3.59 -1.22 -41.43
C ALA A 17 -4.61 -0.51 -40.51
N HIS A 18 -5.20 -1.23 -39.57
CA HIS A 18 -6.12 -0.69 -38.56
C HIS A 18 -5.72 -1.21 -37.17
N THR A 19 -5.79 -0.36 -36.14
CA THR A 19 -5.69 -0.81 -34.75
C THR A 19 -7.06 -1.31 -34.31
N VAL A 20 -7.15 -2.55 -33.84
CA VAL A 20 -8.36 -3.12 -33.25
C VAL A 20 -8.17 -3.24 -31.75
N ARG A 21 -9.05 -2.59 -30.98
CA ARG A 21 -9.12 -2.68 -29.51
C ARG A 21 -10.39 -3.41 -29.13
N VAL A 22 -10.30 -4.31 -28.17
CA VAL A 22 -11.43 -5.07 -27.66
C VAL A 22 -11.41 -5.07 -26.14
N THR A 23 -12.52 -4.69 -25.53
CA THR A 23 -12.73 -4.74 -24.08
C THR A 23 -13.78 -5.80 -23.79
N LEU A 24 -13.37 -6.87 -23.10
CA LEU A 24 -14.21 -7.99 -22.71
C LEU A 24 -14.61 -7.83 -21.23
N THR A 25 -15.91 -7.82 -20.95
CA THR A 25 -16.46 -7.94 -19.59
C THR A 25 -17.10 -9.31 -19.40
N CYS A 26 -17.69 -9.57 -18.22
CA CYS A 26 -18.42 -10.81 -17.96
C CYS A 26 -19.68 -10.99 -18.83
N SER A 27 -20.23 -9.92 -19.42
CA SER A 27 -21.50 -9.96 -20.15
C SER A 27 -21.59 -9.02 -21.37
N THR A 28 -20.57 -8.18 -21.61
CA THR A 28 -20.52 -7.22 -22.72
C THR A 28 -19.17 -7.28 -23.45
N LEU A 29 -19.23 -7.09 -24.76
CA LEU A 29 -18.11 -7.03 -25.68
C LEU A 29 -18.12 -5.66 -26.34
N ARG A 30 -17.13 -4.81 -26.04
CA ARG A 30 -16.90 -3.56 -26.79
C ARG A 30 -15.76 -3.78 -27.79
N VAL A 31 -16.00 -3.41 -29.04
CA VAL A 31 -15.06 -3.49 -30.16
C VAL A 31 -14.85 -2.08 -30.73
N GLU A 32 -13.59 -1.69 -30.86
CA GLU A 32 -13.17 -0.43 -31.46
C GLU A 32 -12.15 -0.70 -32.57
N VAL A 33 -12.32 -0.05 -33.71
CA VAL A 33 -11.42 -0.16 -34.87
C VAL A 33 -11.02 1.25 -35.30
N GLU A 34 -9.72 1.52 -35.32
CA GLU A 34 -9.14 2.82 -35.67
C GLU A 34 -8.28 2.67 -36.94
N ALA A 35 -8.57 3.46 -37.98
CA ALA A 35 -7.77 3.46 -39.21
C ALA A 35 -6.47 4.27 -39.04
N HIS A 36 -5.33 3.64 -39.33
CA HIS A 36 -4.05 4.35 -39.34
C HIS A 36 -4.03 5.40 -40.46
N GLY A 37 -3.47 6.58 -40.17
CA GLY A 37 -3.35 7.70 -41.11
C GLY A 37 -4.54 8.65 -41.13
N THR A 38 -5.78 8.18 -40.94
CA THR A 38 -6.97 9.06 -40.87
C THR A 38 -7.52 9.26 -39.45
N ALA A 39 -7.19 8.38 -38.51
CA ALA A 39 -7.78 8.32 -37.17
C ALA A 39 -9.32 8.19 -37.17
N ASP A 40 -9.90 7.67 -38.25
CA ASP A 40 -11.32 7.31 -38.30
C ASP A 40 -11.58 6.15 -37.34
N LEU A 41 -12.50 6.35 -36.38
CA LEU A 41 -12.85 5.38 -35.35
C LEU A 41 -14.25 4.78 -35.62
N TRP A 42 -14.35 3.45 -35.53
CA TRP A 42 -15.62 2.73 -35.51
C TRP A 42 -15.75 1.99 -34.18
N ARG A 43 -16.91 2.10 -33.52
CA ARG A 43 -17.17 1.52 -32.19
C ARG A 43 -18.50 0.77 -32.20
N GLY A 44 -18.47 -0.49 -31.76
CA GLY A 44 -19.65 -1.30 -31.46
C GLY A 44 -19.58 -1.84 -30.03
N GLU A 45 -20.75 -2.03 -29.42
CA GLU A 45 -20.88 -2.65 -28.10
C GLU A 45 -22.03 -3.64 -28.13
N PHE A 46 -21.78 -4.84 -27.62
CA PHE A 46 -22.60 -6.02 -27.85
C PHE A 46 -22.77 -6.80 -26.55
N ASP A 47 -24.01 -6.99 -26.11
CA ASP A 47 -24.33 -7.84 -24.97
C ASP A 47 -24.22 -9.33 -25.33
N ALA A 48 -24.02 -10.17 -24.31
CA ALA A 48 -23.95 -11.62 -24.46
C ALA A 48 -25.13 -12.21 -25.25
N THR A 49 -26.35 -11.72 -24.98
CA THR A 49 -27.58 -12.12 -25.69
C THR A 49 -27.54 -11.79 -27.18
N PHE A 50 -27.02 -10.61 -27.56
CA PHE A 50 -26.89 -10.21 -28.96
C PHE A 50 -25.90 -11.10 -29.71
N ILE A 51 -24.76 -11.41 -29.11
CA ILE A 51 -23.73 -12.29 -29.70
C ILE A 51 -24.24 -13.73 -29.84
N GLU A 52 -24.94 -14.23 -28.82
CA GLU A 52 -25.52 -15.57 -28.85
C GLU A 52 -26.63 -15.70 -29.92
N ASP A 53 -27.46 -14.68 -30.11
CA ASP A 53 -28.44 -14.68 -31.19
C ASP A 53 -27.84 -14.37 -32.58
N LEU A 54 -26.75 -13.61 -32.67
CA LEU A 54 -25.99 -13.43 -33.91
C LEU A 54 -25.44 -14.77 -34.40
N THR A 55 -24.77 -15.52 -33.51
CA THR A 55 -24.18 -16.82 -33.86
C THR A 55 -25.27 -17.86 -34.17
N ARG A 56 -26.40 -17.83 -33.46
CA ARG A 56 -27.61 -18.63 -33.77
C ARG A 56 -28.16 -18.32 -35.16
N LYS A 57 -28.27 -17.05 -35.55
CA LYS A 57 -28.76 -16.61 -36.87
C LYS A 57 -27.85 -17.03 -38.03
N THR A 58 -26.54 -17.19 -37.79
CA THR A 58 -25.59 -17.73 -38.78
C THR A 58 -25.60 -19.27 -38.89
N GLY A 59 -26.47 -19.97 -38.16
CA GLY A 59 -26.60 -21.43 -38.18
C GLY A 59 -25.54 -22.19 -37.36
N ASN A 60 -24.55 -21.50 -36.80
CA ASN A 60 -23.47 -22.13 -36.03
C ASN A 60 -23.27 -21.39 -34.69
N PHE A 61 -24.03 -21.83 -33.68
CA PHE A 61 -24.09 -21.20 -32.36
C PHE A 61 -22.74 -21.21 -31.61
N LYS A 62 -22.47 -20.13 -30.88
CA LYS A 62 -21.38 -20.00 -29.92
C LYS A 62 -21.90 -19.26 -28.68
N GLN A 63 -21.63 -19.80 -27.50
CA GLN A 63 -21.82 -19.07 -26.25
C GLN A 63 -20.93 -17.83 -26.21
N PHE A 64 -21.37 -16.77 -25.52
CA PHE A 64 -20.67 -15.49 -25.46
C PHE A 64 -19.18 -15.63 -25.09
N GLY A 65 -18.86 -16.38 -24.04
CA GLY A 65 -17.48 -16.59 -23.60
C GLY A 65 -16.60 -17.26 -24.68
N ILE A 66 -17.15 -18.24 -25.42
CA ILE A 66 -16.43 -18.92 -26.50
C ILE A 66 -16.21 -17.96 -27.67
N PHE A 67 -17.21 -17.15 -28.03
CA PHE A 67 -17.06 -16.13 -29.07
C PHE A 67 -15.97 -15.10 -28.72
N CYS A 68 -15.93 -14.66 -27.47
CA CYS A 68 -14.89 -13.76 -26.97
C CYS A 68 -13.49 -14.40 -27.04
N SER A 69 -13.34 -15.68 -26.68
CA SER A 69 -12.06 -16.40 -26.85
C SER A 69 -11.68 -16.59 -28.32
N MET A 70 -12.63 -16.86 -29.22
CA MET A 70 -12.36 -16.93 -30.67
C MET A 70 -11.89 -15.58 -31.23
N LEU A 71 -12.46 -14.46 -30.75
CA LEU A 71 -12.05 -13.11 -31.10
C LEU A 71 -10.66 -12.77 -30.53
N GLU A 72 -10.38 -13.13 -29.28
CA GLU A 72 -9.06 -13.03 -28.64
C GLU A 72 -7.99 -13.81 -29.44
N SER A 73 -8.31 -15.04 -29.88
CA SER A 73 -7.42 -15.84 -30.72
C SER A 73 -7.21 -15.25 -32.13
N ALA A 74 -8.25 -14.69 -32.75
CA ALA A 74 -8.14 -14.08 -34.09
C ALA A 74 -7.37 -12.75 -34.08
N LEU A 75 -7.45 -11.97 -32.99
CA LEU A 75 -6.64 -10.76 -32.77
C LEU A 75 -5.16 -11.09 -32.55
N THR A 76 -4.88 -12.14 -31.77
CA THR A 76 -3.52 -12.59 -31.43
C THR A 76 -2.89 -13.50 -32.50
N GLN A 77 -3.64 -13.84 -33.56
CA GLN A 77 -3.24 -14.78 -34.62
C GLN A 77 -2.76 -16.14 -34.05
N SER A 78 -3.38 -16.59 -32.96
CA SER A 78 -2.99 -17.80 -32.22
C SER A 78 -3.75 -19.07 -32.62
N SER A 79 -4.56 -19.01 -33.67
CA SER A 79 -5.29 -20.17 -34.22
C SER A 79 -5.68 -19.95 -35.68
N ASP A 80 -5.30 -20.89 -36.56
CA ASP A 80 -5.58 -20.82 -38.00
C ASP A 80 -7.07 -20.95 -38.34
N SER A 81 -7.88 -21.49 -37.42
CA SER A 81 -9.33 -21.67 -37.62
C SER A 81 -10.15 -20.40 -37.47
N VAL A 82 -9.54 -19.29 -37.02
CA VAL A 82 -10.24 -18.00 -36.83
C VAL A 82 -9.45 -16.84 -37.42
N SER A 83 -10.12 -16.01 -38.23
CA SER A 83 -9.53 -14.80 -38.79
C SER A 83 -10.51 -13.63 -38.78
N LEU A 84 -9.99 -12.42 -38.97
CA LEU A 84 -10.77 -11.19 -38.99
C LEU A 84 -10.73 -10.55 -40.38
N GLU A 85 -11.89 -10.20 -40.92
CA GLU A 85 -12.02 -9.36 -42.11
C GLU A 85 -12.80 -8.08 -41.76
N LEU A 86 -12.35 -6.90 -42.21
CA LEU A 86 -13.05 -5.62 -42.03
C LEU A 86 -13.60 -5.14 -43.37
N LEU A 87 -14.93 -5.05 -43.49
CA LEU A 87 -15.62 -4.69 -44.73
C LEU A 87 -16.46 -3.41 -44.59
N THR A 88 -16.64 -2.70 -45.71
CA THR A 88 -17.65 -1.63 -45.89
C THR A 88 -19.02 -2.22 -46.26
N TYR A 89 -20.05 -1.37 -46.25
CA TYR A 89 -21.35 -1.70 -46.85
C TYR A 89 -21.23 -2.07 -48.34
N THR A 90 -20.42 -1.33 -49.12
CA THR A 90 -20.22 -1.60 -50.55
C THR A 90 -19.51 -2.93 -50.81
N ASP A 91 -18.54 -3.31 -49.98
CA ASP A 91 -17.87 -4.62 -50.11
C ASP A 91 -18.87 -5.76 -49.94
N LEU A 92 -19.75 -5.67 -48.94
CA LEU A 92 -20.83 -6.63 -48.70
C LEU A 92 -21.80 -6.73 -49.88
N GLU A 93 -22.20 -5.60 -50.48
CA GLU A 93 -23.06 -5.62 -51.68
C GLU A 93 -22.36 -6.28 -52.88
N THR A 94 -21.05 -6.06 -53.08
CA THR A 94 -20.31 -6.72 -54.18
C THR A 94 -20.14 -8.23 -53.94
N LEU A 95 -19.90 -8.66 -52.70
CA LEU A 95 -19.82 -10.08 -52.34
C LEU A 95 -21.17 -10.78 -52.51
N HIS A 96 -22.27 -10.14 -52.08
CA HIS A 96 -23.61 -10.68 -52.27
C HIS A 96 -23.98 -10.80 -53.75
N SER A 97 -23.72 -9.76 -54.55
CA SER A 97 -23.99 -9.74 -56.00
C SER A 97 -23.16 -10.80 -56.76
N ARG A 98 -21.93 -11.07 -56.32
CA ARG A 98 -21.10 -12.16 -56.85
C ARG A 98 -21.61 -13.55 -56.46
N LYS A 99 -22.18 -13.71 -55.26
CA LYS A 99 -22.63 -15.01 -54.73
C LYS A 99 -24.04 -15.42 -55.20
N VAL A 100 -24.89 -14.45 -55.55
CA VAL A 100 -26.29 -14.69 -55.98
C VAL A 100 -26.48 -14.58 -57.51
N GLY A 101 -25.49 -14.04 -58.22
CA GLY A 101 -25.57 -13.77 -59.66
C GLY A 101 -26.03 -12.34 -59.94
N ALA A 102 -25.54 -11.78 -61.04
CA ALA A 102 -25.66 -10.35 -61.33
C ALA A 102 -27.06 -9.96 -61.84
N ILE A 103 -27.96 -9.59 -60.93
CA ILE A 103 -29.15 -8.79 -61.26
C ILE A 103 -28.74 -7.31 -61.21
N THR A 104 -29.02 -6.57 -62.28
CA THR A 104 -28.62 -5.16 -62.44
C THR A 104 -29.40 -4.23 -61.50
N ARG A 105 -28.85 -3.98 -60.31
CA ARG A 105 -29.31 -2.93 -59.40
C ARG A 105 -28.64 -1.59 -59.77
N PRO A 106 -29.34 -0.44 -59.75
CA PRO A 106 -28.71 0.87 -59.96
C PRO A 106 -27.65 1.15 -58.87
N PRO A 107 -26.61 1.95 -59.19
CA PRO A 107 -25.52 2.23 -58.25
C PRO A 107 -26.05 2.92 -56.97
N PRO A 108 -25.56 2.54 -55.77
CA PRO A 108 -25.98 3.16 -54.53
C PRO A 108 -25.54 4.62 -54.47
N SER A 109 -26.37 5.49 -53.88
CA SER A 109 -26.09 6.92 -53.77
C SER A 109 -24.93 7.20 -52.81
N THR A 110 -23.97 8.02 -53.25
CA THR A 110 -22.68 8.26 -52.59
C THR A 110 -22.76 8.95 -51.21
N HIS A 111 -23.93 9.44 -50.82
CA HIS A 111 -24.14 10.26 -49.61
C HIS A 111 -25.11 9.63 -48.59
N SER A 112 -25.16 8.30 -48.50
CA SER A 112 -25.89 7.61 -47.43
C SER A 112 -25.01 7.45 -46.16
N PRO A 113 -25.50 7.82 -44.95
CA PRO A 113 -24.79 7.60 -43.69
C PRO A 113 -24.69 6.11 -43.30
N LEU A 114 -25.23 5.20 -44.10
CA LEU A 114 -24.98 3.76 -43.97
C LEU A 114 -23.59 3.36 -44.49
N ASN A 115 -23.03 4.10 -45.45
CA ASN A 115 -21.73 3.78 -46.06
C ASN A 115 -20.53 4.02 -45.12
N THR A 116 -20.71 4.84 -44.08
CA THR A 116 -19.67 5.04 -43.05
C THR A 116 -19.60 3.88 -42.06
N LYS A 117 -20.56 2.95 -42.02
CA LYS A 117 -20.51 1.77 -41.14
C LYS A 117 -19.48 0.76 -41.65
N ARG A 118 -18.72 0.18 -40.71
CA ARG A 118 -17.88 -0.99 -40.97
C ARG A 118 -18.53 -2.23 -40.39
N TYR A 119 -18.14 -3.39 -40.91
CA TYR A 119 -18.49 -4.69 -40.39
C TYR A 119 -17.17 -5.42 -40.10
N LEU A 120 -16.88 -5.66 -38.82
CA LEU A 120 -15.79 -6.56 -38.43
C LEU A 120 -16.36 -7.97 -38.42
N ILE A 121 -15.81 -8.84 -39.25
CA ILE A 121 -16.31 -10.19 -39.46
C ILE A 121 -15.32 -11.16 -38.82
N LEU A 122 -15.75 -11.84 -37.76
CA LEU A 122 -15.05 -13.03 -37.28
C LEU A 122 -15.39 -14.18 -38.23
N VAL A 123 -14.39 -14.64 -38.97
CA VAL A 123 -14.50 -15.78 -39.90
C VAL A 123 -14.01 -17.02 -39.15
N TYR A 124 -14.90 -17.99 -38.98
CA TYR A 124 -14.57 -19.29 -38.40
C TYR A 124 -14.51 -20.33 -39.52
N SER A 125 -13.33 -20.88 -39.77
CA SER A 125 -13.04 -21.83 -40.83
C SER A 125 -12.61 -23.16 -40.22
N VAL A 126 -13.37 -24.22 -40.51
CA VAL A 126 -13.05 -25.61 -40.19
C VAL A 126 -13.13 -26.45 -41.46
N GLU A 127 -12.77 -27.73 -41.37
CA GLU A 127 -12.56 -28.64 -42.51
C GLU A 127 -13.64 -28.62 -43.59
N PHE A 128 -14.91 -28.41 -43.21
CA PHE A 128 -16.06 -28.44 -44.12
C PHE A 128 -16.96 -27.17 -44.07
N ASP A 129 -16.71 -26.25 -43.13
CA ASP A 129 -17.56 -25.06 -42.90
C ASP A 129 -16.73 -23.77 -42.82
N ARG A 130 -17.27 -22.69 -43.41
CA ARG A 130 -16.73 -21.32 -43.26
C ARG A 130 -17.83 -20.34 -42.85
N ILE A 131 -18.03 -20.19 -41.55
CA ILE A 131 -19.03 -19.30 -40.96
C ILE A 131 -18.46 -17.88 -40.81
N HIS A 132 -19.31 -16.88 -41.03
CA HIS A 132 -18.97 -15.46 -40.94
C HIS A 132 -19.90 -14.81 -39.93
N TYR A 133 -19.35 -14.26 -38.85
CA TYR A 133 -20.10 -13.57 -37.79
C TYR A 133 -19.88 -12.04 -37.91
N PRO A 134 -20.78 -11.29 -38.58
CA PRO A 134 -20.61 -9.86 -38.80
C PRO A 134 -21.00 -9.02 -37.57
N LEU A 135 -20.02 -8.33 -36.98
CA LEU A 135 -20.20 -7.32 -35.94
C LEU A 135 -20.35 -5.93 -36.59
N PRO A 136 -21.53 -5.30 -36.56
CA PRO A 136 -21.73 -3.97 -37.14
C PRO A 136 -21.12 -2.89 -36.25
N LEU A 137 -20.18 -2.11 -36.80
CA LEU A 137 -19.50 -1.03 -36.09
C LEU A 137 -19.95 0.34 -36.67
N PRO A 138 -20.83 1.07 -35.97
CA PRO A 138 -21.09 2.48 -36.21
C PRO A 138 -19.80 3.32 -36.27
N TYR A 139 -19.79 4.32 -37.15
CA TYR A 139 -18.73 5.33 -37.18
C TYR A 139 -18.87 6.26 -35.97
N ALA A 140 -17.81 6.34 -35.16
CA ALA A 140 -17.74 7.14 -33.94
C ALA A 140 -17.13 8.53 -34.18
N GLY A 141 -16.69 8.83 -35.40
CA GLY A 141 -15.98 10.07 -35.75
C GLY A 141 -14.47 9.91 -35.74
N ARG A 142 -13.77 11.04 -35.60
CA ARG A 142 -12.34 11.10 -35.27
C ARG A 142 -12.21 11.64 -33.85
N PRO A 143 -11.23 11.20 -33.04
CA PRO A 143 -10.95 11.86 -31.77
C PRO A 143 -10.49 13.30 -32.04
N ASP A 144 -11.09 14.27 -31.35
CA ASP A 144 -10.57 15.65 -31.38
C ASP A 144 -9.25 15.69 -30.61
N LEU A 145 -8.16 15.70 -31.37
CA LEU A 145 -6.80 15.75 -30.85
C LEU A 145 -6.53 17.02 -30.04
N VAL A 146 -7.22 18.14 -30.34
CA VAL A 146 -7.05 19.41 -29.61
C VAL A 146 -7.75 19.33 -28.25
N ALA A 147 -8.99 18.81 -28.20
CA ALA A 147 -9.67 18.55 -26.94
C ALA A 147 -8.92 17.53 -26.06
N LEU A 148 -8.43 16.43 -26.64
CA LEU A 148 -7.67 15.41 -25.92
C LEU A 148 -6.32 15.92 -25.42
N VAL A 149 -5.60 16.71 -26.20
CA VAL A 149 -4.34 17.35 -25.75
C VAL A 149 -4.61 18.37 -24.65
N ARG A 150 -5.69 19.16 -24.72
CA ARG A 150 -6.09 20.08 -23.65
C ARG A 150 -6.42 19.33 -22.35
N GLU A 151 -7.21 18.26 -22.44
CA GLU A 151 -7.56 17.39 -21.31
C GLU A 151 -6.31 16.79 -20.65
N LEU A 152 -5.39 16.22 -21.45
CA LEU A 152 -4.13 15.68 -20.94
C LEU A 152 -3.22 16.75 -20.33
N GLN A 153 -3.19 17.96 -20.88
CA GLN A 153 -2.46 19.10 -20.31
C GLN A 153 -3.06 19.55 -18.98
N GLU A 154 -4.39 19.56 -18.87
CA GLU A 154 -5.11 19.92 -17.64
C GLU A 154 -4.90 18.87 -16.55
N GLN A 155 -5.05 17.57 -16.85
CA GLN A 155 -4.73 16.48 -15.93
C GLN A 155 -3.26 16.54 -15.46
N LEU A 156 -2.32 16.79 -16.37
CA LEU A 156 -0.91 16.99 -16.00
C LEU A 156 -0.68 18.25 -15.15
N ALA A 157 -1.47 19.32 -15.33
CA ALA A 157 -1.43 20.50 -14.47
C ALA A 157 -1.99 20.20 -13.07
N GLN A 158 -3.11 19.49 -12.98
CA GLN A 158 -3.74 19.05 -11.72
C GLN A 158 -2.79 18.16 -10.90
N LEU A 159 -2.19 17.12 -11.51
CA LEU A 159 -1.20 16.26 -10.84
C LEU A 159 0.06 17.03 -10.41
N ARG A 160 0.46 18.07 -11.15
CA ARG A 160 1.58 18.94 -10.75
C ARG A 160 1.20 19.83 -9.56
N ALA A 161 -0.01 20.39 -9.54
CA ALA A 161 -0.52 21.18 -8.41
C ALA A 161 -0.60 20.34 -7.14
N GLN A 162 -1.25 19.17 -7.20
CA GLN A 162 -1.36 18.23 -6.08
C GLN A 162 0.01 17.88 -5.48
N ARG A 163 1.00 17.50 -6.30
CA ARG A 163 2.35 17.20 -5.78
C ARG A 163 3.09 18.43 -5.25
N LEU A 164 2.77 19.64 -5.72
CA LEU A 164 3.33 20.88 -5.14
C LEU A 164 2.71 21.17 -3.77
N GLU A 165 1.40 20.99 -3.62
CA GLU A 165 0.68 21.12 -2.34
C GLU A 165 1.17 20.07 -1.32
N GLU A 166 1.28 18.79 -1.71
CA GLU A 166 1.91 17.74 -0.90
C GLU A 166 3.34 18.12 -0.47
N THR A 167 4.16 18.62 -1.41
CA THR A 167 5.54 19.02 -1.15
C THR A 167 5.63 20.22 -0.20
N GLN A 168 4.69 21.17 -0.28
CA GLN A 168 4.60 22.30 0.65
C GLN A 168 4.15 21.81 2.04
N HIS A 169 3.06 21.06 2.12
CA HIS A 169 2.54 20.52 3.37
C HIS A 169 3.58 19.67 4.13
N LEU A 170 4.33 18.81 3.42
CA LEU A 170 5.41 18.02 4.01
C LEU A 170 6.60 18.86 4.48
N ARG A 171 6.90 19.99 3.82
CA ARG A 171 7.94 20.94 4.27
C ARG A 171 7.51 21.68 5.53
N ASP A 172 6.26 22.13 5.58
CA ASP A 172 5.72 22.87 6.73
C ASP A 172 5.58 21.96 7.96
N ALA A 173 5.12 20.72 7.76
CA ALA A 173 5.09 19.70 8.82
C ALA A 173 6.52 19.36 9.31
N LEU A 174 7.49 19.21 8.41
CA LEU A 174 8.90 19.00 8.78
C LEU A 174 9.47 20.18 9.56
N TRP A 175 9.14 21.41 9.17
CA TRP A 175 9.54 22.63 9.87
C TRP A 175 8.99 22.67 11.30
N GLN A 176 7.70 22.39 11.49
CA GLN A 176 7.09 22.29 12.82
C GLN A 176 7.79 21.23 13.70
N VAL A 177 8.03 20.03 13.16
CA VAL A 177 8.73 18.95 13.89
C VAL A 177 10.17 19.35 14.26
N VAL A 178 10.87 20.11 13.42
CA VAL A 178 12.22 20.63 13.69
C VAL A 178 12.21 21.67 14.81
N GLU A 179 11.23 22.59 14.83
CA GLU A 179 11.07 23.59 15.90
C GLU A 179 10.64 22.94 17.23
N GLU A 180 9.68 22.00 17.20
CA GLU A 180 9.28 21.25 18.40
C GLU A 180 10.44 20.46 19.00
N LYS A 181 11.26 19.82 18.15
CA LYS A 181 12.48 19.12 18.55
C LYS A 181 13.48 20.07 19.21
N GLN A 182 13.81 21.21 18.57
CA GLN A 182 14.73 22.20 19.16
C GLN A 182 14.23 22.70 20.51
N ALA A 183 12.93 22.99 20.62
CA ALA A 183 12.31 23.39 21.88
C ALA A 183 12.37 22.27 22.93
N ALA A 184 12.23 21.00 22.53
CA ALA A 184 12.37 19.84 23.42
C ALA A 184 13.81 19.64 23.90
N GLU A 185 14.80 19.78 23.02
CA GLU A 185 16.22 19.71 23.34
C GLU A 185 16.63 20.86 24.28
N ALA A 186 16.15 22.08 24.04
CA ALA A 186 16.34 23.22 24.95
C ALA A 186 15.70 22.99 26.33
N ARG A 187 14.47 22.44 26.39
CA ARG A 187 13.80 22.03 27.65
C ARG A 187 14.61 20.96 28.38
N HIS A 188 15.13 19.95 27.68
CA HIS A 188 15.96 18.89 28.26
C HIS A 188 17.29 19.44 28.78
N GLN A 189 17.97 20.29 28.01
CA GLN A 189 19.26 20.88 28.40
C GLN A 189 19.12 21.79 29.64
N ARG A 190 18.02 22.55 29.77
CA ARG A 190 17.70 23.32 30.99
C ARG A 190 17.57 22.41 32.21
N LYS A 191 16.78 21.33 32.12
CA LYS A 191 16.63 20.34 33.20
C LYS A 191 17.96 19.66 33.56
N TYR A 192 18.77 19.29 32.56
CA TYR A 192 20.08 18.69 32.79
C TYR A 192 21.03 19.64 33.56
N ARG A 193 21.04 20.94 33.22
CA ARG A 193 21.81 21.96 33.95
C ARG A 193 21.33 22.14 35.40
N GLN A 194 20.01 22.09 35.63
CA GLN A 194 19.43 22.14 36.98
C GLN A 194 19.86 20.94 37.83
N MET A 195 19.61 19.71 37.34
CA MET A 195 20.01 18.48 38.02
C MET A 195 21.53 18.43 38.30
N ALA A 196 22.36 18.94 37.38
CA ALA A 196 23.81 19.02 37.59
C ALA A 196 24.20 20.00 38.71
N ALA A 197 23.53 21.14 38.83
CA ALA A 197 23.75 22.12 39.90
C ALA A 197 23.27 21.59 41.27
N GLU A 198 22.12 20.92 41.31
CA GLU A 198 21.63 20.24 42.51
C GLU A 198 22.61 19.15 42.98
N LEU A 199 23.18 18.39 42.03
CA LEU A 199 24.14 17.33 42.31
C LEU A 199 25.50 17.86 42.80
N THR A 200 25.96 19.03 42.34
CA THR A 200 27.17 19.66 42.91
C THR A 200 26.89 20.24 44.30
N GLN A 201 25.71 20.85 44.52
CA GLN A 201 25.28 21.33 45.84
C GLN A 201 25.14 20.17 46.85
N ALA A 202 24.54 19.05 46.45
CA ALA A 202 24.40 17.85 47.28
C ALA A 202 25.76 17.25 47.66
N LYS A 203 26.71 17.16 46.71
CA LYS A 203 28.09 16.73 47.03
C LYS A 203 28.81 17.71 47.97
N ALA A 204 28.49 19.01 47.91
CA ALA A 204 29.07 20.01 48.80
C ALA A 204 28.47 19.97 50.22
N SER A 205 27.17 19.65 50.36
CA SER A 205 26.55 19.45 51.67
C SER A 205 26.94 18.10 52.28
N GLU A 206 27.04 17.02 51.48
CA GLU A 206 27.53 15.71 51.90
C GLU A 206 28.93 15.81 52.54
N LYS A 207 29.91 16.40 51.84
CA LYS A 207 31.27 16.62 52.36
C LYS A 207 31.27 17.42 53.68
N ARG A 208 30.36 18.40 53.82
CA ARG A 208 30.20 19.22 55.04
C ARG A 208 29.66 18.39 56.20
N LEU A 209 28.67 17.52 55.94
CA LEU A 209 28.11 16.58 56.92
C LEU A 209 29.14 15.51 57.32
N GLN A 210 29.86 14.92 56.38
CA GLN A 210 30.96 13.99 56.66
C GLN A 210 32.02 14.61 57.60
N LEU A 211 32.39 15.88 57.37
CA LEU A 211 33.34 16.60 58.22
C LEU A 211 32.75 16.88 59.62
N ARG A 212 31.47 17.28 59.71
CA ARG A 212 30.80 17.47 61.01
C ARG A 212 30.69 16.15 61.79
N VAL A 213 30.41 15.03 61.14
CA VAL A 213 30.40 13.69 61.76
C VAL A 213 31.79 13.30 62.27
N LYS A 214 32.86 13.55 61.49
CA LYS A 214 34.25 13.31 61.94
C LYS A 214 34.58 14.12 63.21
N ASN A 215 34.22 15.40 63.24
CA ASN A 215 34.47 16.26 64.41
C ASN A 215 33.68 15.77 65.64
N LEU A 216 32.38 15.54 65.51
CA LEU A 216 31.54 15.01 66.61
C LEU A 216 32.04 13.63 67.10
N THR A 217 32.57 12.80 66.22
CA THR A 217 33.18 11.50 66.60
C THR A 217 34.46 11.70 67.44
N ALA A 218 35.30 12.67 67.10
CA ALA A 218 36.49 13.02 67.86
C ALA A 218 36.16 13.66 69.22
N GLU A 219 35.14 14.52 69.28
CA GLU A 219 34.59 15.09 70.52
C GLU A 219 34.10 13.96 71.46
N LEU A 220 33.24 13.06 70.96
CA LEU A 220 32.73 11.91 71.73
C LEU A 220 33.84 10.95 72.19
N ALA A 221 34.85 10.69 71.35
CA ALA A 221 36.01 9.86 71.70
C ALA A 221 36.93 10.51 72.75
N SER A 222 36.84 11.84 72.92
CA SER A 222 37.55 12.59 73.94
C SER A 222 36.78 12.60 75.26
N CYS A 223 35.47 12.86 75.22
CA CYS A 223 34.58 12.75 76.39
C CYS A 223 34.60 11.35 77.04
N LYS A 224 34.62 10.28 76.23
CA LYS A 224 34.75 8.90 76.73
C LYS A 224 36.08 8.66 77.48
N ARG A 225 37.20 9.16 76.95
CA ARG A 225 38.52 9.05 77.61
C ARG A 225 38.62 9.89 78.88
N GLY A 226 37.99 11.07 78.92
CA GLY A 226 37.87 11.87 80.15
C GLY A 226 37.14 11.10 81.25
N ARG A 227 35.99 10.50 80.93
CA ARG A 227 35.14 9.78 81.91
C ARG A 227 35.73 8.45 82.40
N GLN A 228 36.71 7.86 81.70
CA GLN A 228 37.40 6.63 82.14
C GLN A 228 38.52 6.87 83.16
N LYS A 229 38.97 8.11 83.39
CA LYS A 229 39.94 8.43 84.46
C LYS A 229 39.32 8.53 85.87
N SER A 230 38.02 8.22 86.02
CA SER A 230 37.26 8.43 87.26
C SER A 230 36.25 7.29 87.53
N ALA A 231 36.74 6.07 87.81
CA ALA A 231 35.86 4.95 88.21
C ALA A 231 36.59 3.85 89.00
N SER A 232 36.30 3.71 90.31
CA SER A 232 36.55 2.55 91.18
C SER A 232 36.01 2.85 92.61
N PRO A 233 35.59 1.85 93.41
CA PRO A 233 34.61 0.80 93.16
C PRO A 233 33.28 1.06 93.95
N ALA A 234 32.35 0.10 94.00
CA ALA A 234 31.00 0.25 94.58
C ALA A 234 30.89 -0.03 96.11
N PRO A 235 29.75 0.29 96.75
CA PRO A 235 28.88 -0.79 97.24
C PRO A 235 27.35 -0.57 97.01
N ARG A 236 26.49 -1.34 97.71
CA ARG A 236 25.02 -1.51 97.48
C ARG A 236 24.18 -1.24 98.75
N SER A 237 22.94 -0.73 98.60
CA SER A 237 21.71 -1.09 99.37
C SER A 237 20.49 -0.31 98.83
N GLN A 238 19.46 -0.99 98.28
CA GLN A 238 18.15 -1.31 98.89
C GLN A 238 17.24 -0.09 99.20
N GLU A 239 16.14 0.13 98.44
CA GLU A 239 14.76 -0.44 98.54
C GLU A 239 13.85 0.53 99.36
N ARG A 240 12.61 0.93 98.99
CA ARG A 240 11.51 0.28 98.24
C ARG A 240 10.59 1.25 97.48
N ARG A 241 9.96 0.74 96.38
CA ARG A 241 8.51 0.77 95.94
C ARG A 241 7.70 2.08 96.11
N SER A 242 6.74 2.48 95.26
CA SER A 242 5.93 1.84 94.19
C SER A 242 5.14 2.94 93.41
N ALA A 243 4.37 2.74 92.34
CA ALA A 243 4.32 1.76 91.21
C ALA A 243 3.19 2.14 90.21
N SER A 244 3.37 1.86 88.91
CA SER A 244 2.31 1.64 87.87
C SER A 244 3.01 1.18 86.58
N LEU A 245 2.84 -0.03 86.06
CA LEU A 245 1.82 -0.49 85.08
C LEU A 245 1.77 0.36 83.78
N GLU A 246 1.88 -0.16 82.55
CA GLU A 246 2.44 -1.42 82.01
C GLU A 246 2.70 -1.22 80.47
N SER A 247 3.00 -2.15 79.53
CA SER A 247 2.91 -3.61 79.43
C SER A 247 3.93 -4.24 78.41
N HIS A 248 3.60 -5.47 77.97
CA HIS A 248 4.16 -6.45 77.03
C HIS A 248 4.23 -6.08 75.51
N ARG A 249 4.92 -6.83 74.59
CA ARG A 249 5.73 -8.08 74.65
C ARG A 249 6.63 -8.29 73.40
N SER A 250 7.73 -9.05 73.57
CA SER A 250 8.37 -9.98 72.59
C SER A 250 8.97 -9.43 71.26
N SER A 251 9.99 -10.06 70.63
CA SER A 251 10.86 -11.20 70.99
C SER A 251 12.23 -11.13 70.29
N ARG A 252 13.23 -11.89 70.77
CA ARG A 252 14.59 -12.04 70.18
C ARG A 252 14.62 -13.11 69.07
N GLY A 253 15.58 -13.05 68.13
CA GLY A 253 15.88 -14.19 67.23
C GLY A 253 17.04 -14.02 66.22
N HIS A 254 18.20 -14.60 66.52
CA HIS A 254 19.31 -14.97 65.61
C HIS A 254 19.97 -16.23 66.21
N PRO A 255 20.64 -17.14 65.44
CA PRO A 255 21.37 -16.91 64.19
C PRO A 255 21.13 -17.95 63.03
N SER A 256 22.06 -17.97 62.07
CA SER A 256 22.23 -18.73 60.80
C SER A 256 22.32 -20.29 60.93
N PRO A 257 22.56 -21.14 59.88
CA PRO A 257 22.94 -20.88 58.46
C PRO A 257 22.38 -21.85 57.34
N LYS A 258 22.96 -21.76 56.11
CA LYS A 258 23.01 -22.75 54.97
C LYS A 258 21.90 -22.73 53.87
N SER A 259 22.27 -23.33 52.73
CA SER A 259 21.70 -23.32 51.35
C SER A 259 20.69 -24.46 51.07
N PRO A 260 20.17 -24.72 49.82
CA PRO A 260 20.27 -23.99 48.52
C PRO A 260 18.96 -23.86 47.68
N SER A 261 19.02 -23.09 46.56
CA SER A 261 18.13 -23.17 45.36
C SER A 261 16.63 -22.79 45.51
N PRO A 262 15.86 -22.57 44.41
CA PRO A 262 16.21 -22.56 42.98
C PRO A 262 16.13 -21.14 42.32
N ALA A 263 16.59 -21.05 41.07
CA ALA A 263 16.60 -19.79 40.31
C ALA A 263 15.25 -19.51 39.61
N GLY A 264 14.49 -18.54 40.11
CA GLY A 264 13.38 -17.93 39.37
C GLY A 264 13.89 -16.90 38.35
N SER A 265 13.88 -17.24 37.06
CA SER A 265 14.33 -16.37 35.98
C SER A 265 13.38 -15.17 35.81
N ARG A 266 13.73 -14.02 36.41
CA ARG A 266 13.06 -12.75 36.12
C ARG A 266 13.21 -12.45 34.62
N PRO A 267 12.12 -12.15 33.88
CA PRO A 267 12.24 -11.74 32.49
C PRO A 267 13.09 -10.47 32.38
N PRO A 268 13.94 -10.33 31.35
CA PRO A 268 14.81 -9.17 31.21
C PRO A 268 13.98 -7.89 31.11
N ARG A 269 14.35 -6.88 31.91
CA ARG A 269 13.70 -5.57 31.88
C ARG A 269 13.82 -4.99 30.46
N PHE A 270 12.69 -4.66 29.85
CA PHE A 270 12.61 -4.23 28.46
C PHE A 270 13.57 -3.06 28.16
N ASP A 271 14.50 -3.29 27.24
CA ASP A 271 15.35 -2.25 26.63
C ASP A 271 14.76 -1.88 25.24
N PRO A 272 14.23 -0.65 25.08
CA PRO A 272 13.75 -0.17 23.78
C PRO A 272 14.84 -0.22 22.69
N THR A 273 16.11 -0.05 23.07
CA THR A 273 17.25 0.00 22.16
C THR A 273 17.50 -1.35 21.51
N ALA A 274 17.53 -2.42 22.30
CA ALA A 274 17.63 -3.79 21.81
C ALA A 274 16.44 -4.17 20.90
N PHE A 275 15.22 -3.78 21.26
CA PHE A 275 14.01 -4.07 20.47
C PHE A 275 14.05 -3.44 19.08
N VAL A 276 14.41 -2.15 18.98
CA VAL A 276 14.53 -1.46 17.68
C VAL A 276 15.63 -2.08 16.80
N ARG A 277 16.79 -2.39 17.38
CA ARG A 277 17.89 -3.05 16.64
C ARG A 277 17.49 -4.44 16.14
N ALA A 278 16.85 -5.26 16.97
CA ALA A 278 16.38 -6.59 16.59
C ALA A 278 15.35 -6.54 15.44
N ARG A 279 14.46 -5.54 15.45
CA ARG A 279 13.49 -5.30 14.36
C ARG A 279 14.20 -4.94 13.04
N GLN A 280 15.17 -4.03 13.08
CA GLN A 280 15.94 -3.64 11.90
C GLN A 280 16.80 -4.79 11.33
N CYS A 281 17.41 -5.62 12.19
CA CYS A 281 18.15 -6.81 11.74
C CYS A 281 17.24 -7.80 10.98
N ARG A 282 16.03 -8.08 11.50
CA ARG A 282 15.08 -8.99 10.82
C ARG A 282 14.58 -8.45 9.48
N GLN A 283 14.44 -7.13 9.32
CA GLN A 283 14.10 -6.55 8.02
C GLN A 283 15.23 -6.78 7.00
N LYS A 284 16.49 -6.49 7.37
CA LYS A 284 17.65 -6.72 6.51
C LYS A 284 17.87 -8.20 6.16
N GLU A 285 17.62 -9.12 7.11
CA GLU A 285 17.69 -10.56 6.85
C GLU A 285 16.60 -11.04 5.87
N ALA A 286 15.41 -10.44 5.90
CA ALA A 286 14.33 -10.73 4.97
C ALA A 286 14.53 -10.09 3.59
N GLU A 287 15.23 -8.96 3.50
CA GLU A 287 15.66 -8.31 2.25
C GLU A 287 16.78 -9.12 1.56
N LEU A 288 17.73 -9.68 2.32
CA LEU A 288 18.81 -10.56 1.82
C LEU A 288 18.37 -12.01 1.53
N ARG A 289 17.08 -12.32 1.65
CA ARG A 289 16.47 -13.63 1.36
C ARG A 289 15.47 -13.60 0.19
N LYS A 290 15.57 -12.58 -0.65
CA LYS A 290 14.86 -12.43 -1.94
C LYS A 290 15.86 -12.38 -3.08
#